data_AF-A0A2N5TPP4-F1
#
_entry.id   AF-A0A2N5TPP4-F1
#
_cell.length_a   1.000
_cell.length_b   1.000
_cell.length_c   1.000
_cell.angle_alpha   90.00
_cell.angle_beta   90.00
_cell.angle_gamma   90.00
#
_symmetry.space_group_name_H-M   'P 1'
#
loop_
_entity.id
_entity.type
_entity.pdbx_description
1 polymer ?
#
loop_
_entity_poly.entity_id
_entity_poly.type
_entity_poly.pdbx_seq_one_letter_code
_entity_poly.pdbx_strand_id
1 'polypeptide(L)' 'MSPFPGYALVEYKNRKNAKVAISTGTDSKLLDQTLKCNFVFVRAPAGASAPVGKPKVHRGGRRRSPPKILLVNCID' A
#
# COMPACT_ATOMS: atom_id res chain seq x y z
N MET A 1 2.18 12.21 -31.31
CA MET A 1 3.15 11.64 -30.36
C MET A 1 2.78 12.17 -28.98
N SER A 2 2.12 11.38 -28.14
CA SER A 2 1.75 11.82 -26.79
C SER A 2 3.01 11.94 -25.94
N PRO A 3 3.19 13.06 -25.20
CA PRO A 3 4.35 13.21 -24.33
C PRO A 3 4.33 12.14 -23.24
N PHE A 4 5.46 11.50 -23.01
CA PHE A 4 5.62 10.57 -21.89
C PHE A 4 5.40 11.31 -20.57
N PRO A 5 4.76 10.67 -19.57
CA PRO A 5 4.67 11.25 -18.24
C PRO A 5 6.08 11.51 -17.71
N GLY A 6 6.36 12.74 -17.27
CA GLY A 6 7.69 13.20 -16.82
C GLY A 6 8.14 12.61 -15.47
N TYR A 7 7.71 11.39 -15.15
CA TYR A 7 8.06 10.69 -13.92
C TYR A 7 8.25 9.19 -14.19
N ALA A 8 9.11 8.56 -13.39
CA ALA A 8 9.34 7.12 -13.42
C ALA A 8 9.35 6.57 -11.99
N LEU A 9 8.91 5.33 -11.83
CA LEU A 9 8.99 4.59 -10.57
C LEU A 9 10.13 3.57 -10.68
N VAL A 10 11.05 3.60 -9.71
CA VAL A 10 12.18 2.67 -9.66
C VAL A 10 12.09 1.88 -8.36
N GLU A 11 12.04 0.55 -8.48
CA GLU A 11 12.02 -0.35 -7.34
C GLU A 11 13.42 -0.90 -7.05
N TYR A 12 13.81 -0.86 -5.78
CA TYR A 12 15.04 -1.48 -5.29
C TYR A 12 14.69 -2.55 -4.26
N LYS A 13 15.36 -3.70 -4.35
CA LYS A 13 15.20 -4.80 -3.38
C LYS A 13 15.45 -4.36 -1.93
N ASN A 14 16.45 -3.50 -1.73
CA ASN A 14 16.89 -3.05 -0.41
C ASN A 14 16.59 -1.57 -0.21
N ARG A 15 15.96 -1.22 0.93
CA ARG A 15 15.71 0.17 1.33
C ARG A 15 16.99 1.00 1.43
N LYS A 16 18.11 0.39 1.85
CA LYS A 16 19.41 1.07 1.94
C LYS A 16 19.86 1.59 0.56
N ASN A 17 19.74 0.75 -0.47
CA ASN A 17 20.11 1.11 -1.84
C ASN A 17 19.21 2.21 -2.39
N ALA A 18 17.90 2.13 -2.15
CA ALA A 18 16.96 3.20 -2.53
C ALA A 18 17.31 4.54 -1.87
N LYS A 19 17.68 4.52 -0.58
CA LYS A 19 18.08 5.74 0.15
C LYS A 19 19.35 6.37 -0.43
N VAL A 20 20.34 5.55 -0.76
CA VAL A 20 21.59 6.02 -1.40
C VAL A 20 21.27 6.63 -2.76
N ALA A 21 20.50 5.93 -3.61
CA ALA A 21 20.10 6.42 -4.92
C ALA A 21 19.34 7.75 -4.86
N ILE A 22 18.43 7.91 -3.90
CA ILE A 22 17.73 9.19 -3.66
C ILE A 22 18.72 10.29 -3.27
N SER A 23 19.63 10.01 -2.33
CA SER A 23 20.59 11.01 -1.87
C SER A 23 21.59 11.45 -2.95
N THR A 24 21.99 10.56 -3.85
CA THR A 24 22.92 10.86 -4.94
C THR A 24 22.22 11.40 -6.18
N GLY A 25 20.97 10.98 -6.43
CA GLY A 25 20.22 11.32 -7.63
C GLY A 25 19.44 12.62 -7.53
N THR A 26 19.14 13.08 -6.31
CA THR A 26 18.47 14.38 -6.11
C THR A 26 19.36 15.51 -6.62
N ASP A 27 18.79 16.38 -7.45
CA ASP A 27 19.47 17.51 -8.09
C ASP A 27 20.55 17.12 -9.12
N SER A 28 20.64 15.84 -9.48
CA SER A 28 21.46 15.41 -10.61
C SER A 28 20.81 15.84 -11.94
N LYS A 29 21.65 16.15 -12.93
CA LYS A 29 21.19 16.50 -14.29
C LYS A 29 21.09 15.23 -15.13
N LEU A 30 19.94 15.03 -15.75
CA LEU A 30 19.72 14.01 -16.77
C LEU A 30 19.09 14.68 -17.98
N LEU A 31 19.77 14.63 -19.13
CA LEU A 31 19.32 15.29 -20.37
C LEU A 31 18.99 16.78 -20.15
N ASP A 32 19.88 17.47 -19.42
CA ASP A 32 19.75 18.88 -19.02
C ASP A 32 18.54 19.21 -18.13
N GLN A 33 17.82 18.20 -17.64
CA GLN A 33 16.75 18.35 -16.66
C GLN A 33 17.23 17.94 -15.28
N THR A 34 16.93 18.77 -14.28
CA THR A 34 17.24 18.46 -12.88
C THR A 34 16.21 17.47 -12.32
N LEU A 35 16.68 16.32 -11.84
CA LEU A 35 15.82 15.28 -11.30
C LEU A 35 15.48 15.53 -9.82
N LYS A 36 14.24 15.18 -9.44
CA LYS A 36 13.81 15.09 -8.05
C LYS A 36 13.50 13.64 -7.71
N CYS A 37 14.19 13.10 -6.71
CA CYS A 37 14.08 11.70 -6.30
C CYS A 37 13.50 11.60 -4.89
N ASN A 38 12.33 11.00 -4.73
CA ASN A 38 11.65 10.86 -3.44
C ASN A 38 11.13 9.43 -3.24
N PHE A 39 10.81 9.07 -1.98
CA PHE A 39 10.08 7.83 -1.72
C PHE A 39 8.63 7.97 -2.19
N VAL A 40 8.17 6.99 -2.98
CA VAL A 40 6.81 6.92 -3.52
C VAL A 40 5.78 6.71 -2.40
N PHE A 41 6.13 5.89 -1.42
CA PHE A 41 5.26 5.56 -0.30
C PHE A 41 5.94 5.90 1.02
N VAL A 42 5.20 6.60 1.88
CA VAL A 42 5.59 6.91 3.25
C VAL A 42 4.66 6.22 4.22
N ARG A 43 5.20 5.84 5.38
CA ARG A 43 4.36 5.35 6.49
C ARG A 43 3.46 6.49 6.93
N ALA A 44 2.23 6.16 7.30
CA ALA A 44 1.36 7.13 7.96
C ALA A 44 2.11 7.74 9.16
N PRO A 45 1.97 9.05 9.40
CA PRO A 45 2.61 9.69 10.54
C PRO A 45 2.17 8.98 11.83
N ALA A 46 3.09 8.85 12.79
CA ALA A 46 2.78 8.22 14.07
C ALA A 46 1.62 8.98 14.75
N GLY A 47 0.53 8.27 15.03
CA GLY A 47 -0.70 8.88 15.58
C GLY A 47 -1.77 9.26 14.55
N ALA A 48 -1.50 9.13 13.25
CA ALA A 48 -2.57 9.17 12.25
C ALA A 48 -3.41 7.89 12.36
N SER A 49 -4.52 7.99 13.10
CA SER A 49 -5.64 7.07 12.98
C SER A 49 -5.91 6.82 11.50
N ALA A 50 -6.09 5.54 11.13
CA ALA A 50 -6.50 5.16 9.77
C ALA A 50 -7.62 6.12 9.30
N PRO A 51 -7.59 6.58 8.03
CA PRO A 51 -8.57 7.54 7.54
C PRO A 51 -9.97 7.06 7.91
N VAL A 52 -10.69 7.91 8.63
CA VAL A 52 -12.08 7.71 9.03
C VAL A 52 -12.85 7.36 7.75
N GLY A 53 -13.26 6.10 7.61
CA GLY A 53 -13.95 5.62 6.42
C GLY A 53 -13.44 4.32 5.80
N LYS A 54 -12.31 3.76 6.25
CA LYS A 54 -11.97 2.36 5.89
C LYS A 54 -12.57 1.42 6.93
N PRO A 55 -13.57 0.58 6.60
CA PRO A 55 -14.10 -0.37 7.56
C PRO A 55 -12.96 -1.26 8.01
N LYS A 56 -12.67 -1.21 9.31
CA LYS A 56 -11.85 -2.18 10.02
C LYS A 56 -12.50 -3.53 9.75
N VAL A 57 -11.98 -4.28 8.78
CA VAL A 57 -12.33 -5.69 8.59
C VAL A 57 -11.89 -6.36 9.88
N HIS A 58 -12.80 -6.42 10.84
CA HIS A 58 -12.69 -7.29 11.99
C HIS A 58 -12.60 -8.69 11.38
N ARG A 59 -11.38 -9.21 11.28
CA ARG A 59 -11.16 -10.66 11.20
C ARG A 59 -11.83 -11.22 12.44
N GLY A 60 -13.08 -11.66 12.25
CA GLY A 60 -13.98 -12.16 13.28
C GLY A 60 -13.35 -13.37 13.93
N GLY A 61 -12.61 -13.12 15.00
CA GLY A 61 -12.26 -14.13 15.98
C GLY A 61 -13.53 -14.59 16.68
N ARG A 62 -13.62 -15.91 16.84
CA ARG A 62 -14.63 -16.68 17.57
C ARG A 62 -15.79 -17.19 16.70
N ARG A 63 -15.58 -18.41 16.19
CA ARG A 63 -16.62 -19.33 15.73
C ARG A 63 -17.71 -19.39 16.80
N ARG A 64 -18.86 -18.78 16.53
CA ARG A 64 -20.13 -19.17 17.16
C ARG A 64 -20.58 -20.39 16.38
N SER A 65 -20.64 -21.54 17.05
CA SER A 65 -21.24 -22.76 16.52
C SER A 65 -22.60 -22.43 15.88
N PRO A 66 -22.93 -22.96 14.69
CA PRO A 66 -24.26 -22.77 14.11
C PRO A 66 -25.31 -23.31 15.10
N PRO A 67 -26.48 -22.64 15.24
CA PRO A 67 -27.56 -23.18 16.05
C PRO A 67 -27.94 -24.55 15.48
N LYS A 68 -28.06 -25.56 16.35
CA LYS A 68 -28.59 -26.88 15.99
C LYS A 68 -30.04 -26.70 15.55
N ILE A 69 -30.26 -26.45 14.27
CA ILE A 69 -31.57 -26.66 13.67
C ILE A 69 -31.72 -28.18 13.60
N LEU A 70 -32.60 -28.71 14.45
CA LEU A 70 -33.04 -30.08 14.37
C LEU A 70 -33.71 -30.24 12.99
N LEU A 71 -33.06 -31.00 12.10
CA LEU A 71 -33.69 -31.50 10.89
C LEU A 71 -34.77 -32.49 11.32
N VAL A 72 -35.99 -32.00 11.52
CA VAL A 72 -37.16 -32.86 11.59
C VAL A 72 -37.55 -33.16 10.14
N ASN A 73 -37.08 -34.29 9.64
CA ASN A 73 -37.48 -34.84 8.35
C ASN A 73 -38.83 -35.54 8.49
N CYS A 74 -39.92 -34.98 7.94
CA CYS A 74 -41.16 -35.67 7.52
C CYS A 74 -41.76 -34.80 6.41
N ILE A 75 -41.63 -35.13 5.11
CA ILE A 75 -42.54 -35.97 4.29
C ILE A 75 -44.03 -35.71 4.59
N ASP A 76 -44.67 -34.89 3.75
CA ASP A 76 -45.92 -35.19 3.03
C ASP A 76 -45.91 -34.41 1.69
#